data_AF-A0A8C3A6P2-F1
#
_entry.id   AF-A0A8C3A6P2-F1
#
_cell.length_a   1.000
_cell.length_b   1.000
_cell.length_c   1.000
_cell.angle_alpha   90.00
_cell.angle_beta   90.00
_cell.angle_gamma   90.00
#
_symmetry.space_group_name_H-M   'P 1'
#
loop_
_entity.id
_entity.type
_entity.pdbx_description
1 polymer ?
#
loop_
_entity_poly.entity_id
_entity_poly.type
_entity_poly.pdbx_seq_one_letter_code
_entity_poly.pdbx_strand_id
1 'polypeptide(L)'
;MAPGKESNGLDNYAFALEGHFCDLPDSKHEEKMDMSMEGDSNKLIYCVTDVPPWYLCIILGIQHCLTAFGGIIAIPLILSQGLCLQYDGLTQSHLISTIFFVSGICTLLQVTFGIRLPILQGGTFTLLAPSMAMLSMPEWTCPAWTQNASLVNTSSTDFIEVWQSRMRALQGSIMVGSLFQVFVGFSGLIGLFMRFIGPLTIAPTISLIGLSLFDSAGTSAGNHWGISSITTALIILFSQYLRHIPVPFPTFSKKKKLHISRVYIFQILPVLLGITLSWLICYILTIYNVFPTDPDQYGYLARTDLKGDVVSQAPWFSFAYPGQWGMPTVSLAGVVGILAGVISSMIESVGDYHACARLSGAPPPPKHAINRGIGIEGLGCLLAGAYGTGNGTTSYSENVGALGITKVGSRMVIVASGVLMVAMGVFGKVGAIFTTIPSPVVGGMFMVMFGVISAAGVSNLQYADMNSSRNIFIFGFSMFSGLVIPNWIFKNPRAIATGVIELDHVLQVLLTTSMFVGGFFGFILDNTIPGSKHERGILAWNKAHEDDSSNTLESGEVYNLPFGISSYLSSSSWLRYVLFCPPGEPSPLDGCTADTNAPEPNQQLGHPEPSQIITGVAL
;
A
#
# COMPACT_ATOMS: atom_id res chain seq x y z
N MET A 1 -52.29 -28.43 6.90
CA MET A 1 -51.19 -28.69 5.95
C MET A 1 -51.01 -27.43 5.13
N ALA A 2 -50.04 -26.61 5.50
CA ALA A 2 -49.67 -25.38 4.80
C ALA A 2 -48.55 -25.69 3.79
N PRO A 3 -48.50 -25.01 2.63
CA PRO A 3 -47.46 -25.24 1.64
C PRO A 3 -46.13 -24.60 2.09
N GLY A 4 -45.04 -25.36 1.95
CA GLY A 4 -43.69 -24.96 2.32
C GLY A 4 -43.13 -23.89 1.38
N LYS A 5 -42.58 -22.83 1.97
CA LYS A 5 -41.84 -21.76 1.29
C LYS A 5 -40.55 -22.29 0.66
N GLU A 6 -40.30 -21.88 -0.58
CA GLU A 6 -38.99 -21.95 -1.23
C GLU A 6 -37.97 -21.09 -0.45
N SER A 7 -36.80 -21.67 -0.24
CA SER A 7 -35.65 -21.05 0.42
C SER A 7 -34.84 -20.25 -0.62
N ASN A 8 -35.07 -18.94 -0.70
CA ASN A 8 -34.13 -18.04 -1.37
C ASN A 8 -32.96 -17.77 -0.43
N GLY A 9 -31.83 -18.44 -0.68
CA GLY A 9 -30.57 -18.17 -0.02
C GLY A 9 -29.96 -16.88 -0.56
N LEU A 10 -30.10 -15.79 0.22
CA LEU A 10 -29.42 -14.52 -0.02
C LEU A 10 -29.29 -13.73 1.29
N ASP A 11 -28.86 -14.39 2.37
CA ASP A 11 -28.42 -13.72 3.60
C ASP A 11 -26.90 -13.90 3.74
N ASN A 12 -26.14 -13.32 2.80
CA ASN A 12 -24.72 -13.09 2.98
C ASN A 12 -24.54 -11.73 3.69
N TYR A 13 -24.38 -11.76 5.02
CA TYR A 13 -23.87 -10.64 5.79
C TYR A 13 -22.37 -10.47 5.53
N ALA A 14 -22.03 -9.92 4.36
CA ALA A 14 -20.69 -9.45 4.04
C ALA A 14 -20.76 -8.28 3.04
N PHE A 15 -20.27 -7.11 3.47
CA PHE A 15 -19.85 -6.01 2.60
C PHE A 15 -20.91 -5.32 1.71
N ALA A 16 -22.11 -5.05 2.21
CA ALA A 16 -22.97 -4.01 1.63
C ALA A 16 -22.74 -2.67 2.37
N LEU A 17 -21.90 -1.81 1.79
CA LEU A 17 -21.82 -0.39 2.15
C LEU A 17 -22.62 0.36 1.09
N GLU A 18 -23.89 0.64 1.37
CA GLU A 18 -24.62 1.68 0.63
C GLU A 18 -24.03 3.03 1.04
N GLY A 19 -23.51 3.78 0.07
CA GLY A 19 -22.94 5.10 0.28
C GLY A 19 -24.05 6.11 0.53
N HIS A 20 -24.19 6.58 1.77
CA HIS A 20 -24.99 7.76 2.07
C HIS A 20 -24.10 9.01 2.04
N PHE A 21 -24.45 9.94 1.16
CA PHE A 21 -23.86 11.28 1.04
C PHE A 21 -24.13 12.07 2.34
N CYS A 22 -23.13 12.83 2.79
CA CYS A 22 -23.28 13.70 3.95
C CYS A 22 -23.98 15.01 3.52
N ASP A 23 -25.28 15.10 3.75
CA ASP A 23 -26.04 16.34 3.54
C ASP A 23 -25.55 17.46 4.48
N LEU A 24 -25.31 18.64 3.90
CA LEU A 24 -25.08 19.90 4.63
C LEU A 24 -26.40 20.39 5.27
N PRO A 25 -26.35 21.09 6.41
CA PRO A 25 -27.56 21.51 7.11
C PRO A 25 -28.21 22.70 6.40
N ASP A 26 -29.31 22.47 5.71
CA ASP A 26 -30.22 23.54 5.30
C ASP A 26 -31.01 24.07 6.51
N SER A 27 -31.15 25.39 6.53
CA SER A 27 -31.71 26.15 7.63
C SER A 27 -33.20 25.91 7.84
N LYS A 28 -33.59 25.72 9.11
CA LYS A 28 -34.93 25.89 9.71
C LYS A 28 -36.02 24.92 9.25
N HIS A 29 -36.37 23.96 10.11
CA HIS A 29 -37.73 23.80 10.63
C HIS A 29 -37.71 22.87 11.87
N GLU A 30 -38.22 23.37 13.00
CA GLU A 30 -38.53 22.56 14.18
C GLU A 30 -39.74 21.68 13.87
N GLU A 31 -39.62 20.36 14.01
CA GLU A 31 -40.75 19.52 14.42
C GLU A 31 -40.27 18.17 14.98
N LYS A 32 -40.93 17.74 16.06
CA LYS A 32 -40.64 16.54 16.86
C LYS A 32 -41.00 15.28 16.07
N MET A 33 -40.15 14.24 16.10
CA MET A 33 -40.59 12.89 15.76
C MET A 33 -39.85 11.80 16.57
N ASP A 34 -40.63 10.75 16.84
CA ASP A 34 -40.44 9.68 17.82
C ASP A 34 -39.18 8.82 17.65
N MET A 35 -38.78 8.23 18.78
CA MET A 35 -37.67 7.30 18.90
C MET A 35 -37.93 5.98 18.14
N SER A 36 -37.24 5.77 17.03
CA SER A 36 -36.84 4.44 16.56
C SER A 36 -35.34 4.25 16.83
N MET A 37 -35.02 3.39 17.79
CA MET A 37 -33.64 2.97 18.12
C MET A 37 -33.17 1.89 17.14
N GLU A 38 -32.84 2.28 15.92
CA GLU A 38 -31.96 1.53 15.01
C GLU A 38 -31.01 2.55 14.35
N GLY A 39 -29.98 2.93 15.11
CA GLY A 39 -29.06 4.01 14.76
C GLY A 39 -27.94 3.56 13.83
N ASP A 40 -28.03 4.01 12.58
CA ASP A 40 -26.98 4.45 11.64
C ASP A 40 -25.50 4.23 12.06
N SER A 41 -25.04 2.98 12.05
CA SER A 41 -23.69 2.57 12.46
C SER A 41 -22.60 2.83 11.40
N ASN A 42 -22.97 3.40 10.23
CA ASN A 42 -22.08 3.59 9.09
C ASN A 42 -21.63 5.03 8.84
N LYS A 43 -22.11 6.00 9.62
CA LYS A 43 -21.78 7.42 9.44
C LYS A 43 -20.31 7.73 9.78
N LEU A 44 -19.64 8.47 8.90
CA LEU A 44 -18.27 8.93 9.12
C LEU A 44 -18.21 9.92 10.29
N ILE A 45 -17.17 9.80 11.13
CA ILE A 45 -16.93 10.74 12.24
C ILE A 45 -16.31 12.04 11.71
N TYR A 46 -15.40 11.91 10.74
CA TYR A 46 -14.80 13.02 10.02
C TYR A 46 -14.71 12.71 8.54
N CYS A 47 -15.19 13.62 7.70
CA CYS A 47 -15.07 13.58 6.25
C CYS A 47 -13.70 14.09 5.78
N VAL A 48 -13.42 13.97 4.48
CA VAL A 48 -12.12 14.31 3.86
C VAL A 48 -11.72 15.78 4.04
N THR A 49 -12.69 16.67 3.99
CA THR A 49 -12.50 18.12 4.13
C THR A 49 -12.54 18.60 5.58
N ASP A 50 -12.99 17.77 6.52
CA ASP A 50 -13.10 18.15 7.93
C ASP A 50 -11.73 18.37 8.57
N VAL A 51 -11.69 19.34 9.48
CA VAL A 51 -10.51 19.65 10.29
C VAL A 51 -10.83 19.42 11.76
N PRO A 52 -10.48 18.24 12.31
CA PRO A 52 -10.61 17.99 13.74
C PRO A 52 -9.77 18.99 14.56
N PRO A 53 -10.08 19.19 15.85
CA PRO A 53 -9.23 19.96 16.74
C PRO A 53 -7.77 19.49 16.70
N TRP A 54 -6.81 20.41 16.78
CA TRP A 54 -5.38 20.11 16.59
C TRP A 54 -4.85 18.96 17.46
N TYR A 55 -5.31 18.85 18.72
CA TYR A 55 -4.89 17.79 19.62
C TYR A 55 -5.42 16.41 19.18
N LEU A 56 -6.62 16.37 18.59
CA LEU A 56 -7.22 15.15 18.10
C LEU A 56 -6.57 14.73 16.78
N CYS A 57 -6.20 15.69 15.93
CA CYS A 57 -5.38 15.42 14.74
C CYS A 57 -4.06 14.76 15.11
N ILE A 58 -3.40 15.18 16.20
CA ILE A 58 -2.15 14.55 16.66
C ILE A 58 -2.41 13.11 17.12
N ILE A 59 -3.45 12.88 17.95
CA ILE A 59 -3.76 11.54 18.47
C ILE A 59 -4.12 10.57 17.34
N LEU A 60 -5.00 10.99 16.43
CA LEU A 60 -5.40 10.20 15.28
C LEU A 60 -4.25 10.06 14.26
N GLY A 61 -3.37 11.07 14.15
CA GLY A 61 -2.17 10.99 13.33
C GLY A 61 -1.18 9.95 13.87
N ILE A 62 -0.96 9.91 15.19
CA ILE A 62 -0.20 8.85 15.86
C ILE A 62 -0.81 7.49 15.53
N GLN A 63 -2.13 7.39 15.60
CA GLN A 63 -2.84 6.16 15.29
C GLN A 63 -2.54 5.65 13.87
N HIS A 64 -2.69 6.49 12.84
CA HIS A 64 -2.38 6.11 11.45
C HIS A 64 -0.91 5.77 11.24
N CYS A 65 0.01 6.50 11.89
CA CYS A 65 1.44 6.19 11.86
C CYS A 65 1.73 4.81 12.48
N LEU A 66 1.08 4.49 13.60
CA LEU A 66 1.25 3.21 14.30
C LEU A 66 0.59 2.04 13.57
N THR A 67 -0.45 2.26 12.76
CA THR A 67 -1.02 1.24 11.88
C THR A 67 -0.05 0.88 10.75
N ALA A 68 0.57 1.86 10.12
CA ALA A 68 1.55 1.67 9.04
C ALA A 68 2.90 1.11 9.53
N PHE A 69 3.14 1.16 10.83
CA PHE A 69 4.39 0.81 11.49
C PHE A 69 4.98 -0.53 11.06
N GLY A 70 4.17 -1.60 11.06
CA GLY A 70 4.64 -2.96 10.77
C GLY A 70 5.23 -3.08 9.37
N GLY A 71 4.54 -2.51 8.38
CA GLY A 71 4.99 -2.52 6.98
C GLY A 71 6.25 -1.68 6.76
N ILE A 72 6.32 -0.48 7.35
CA ILE A 72 7.46 0.44 7.18
C ILE A 72 8.75 -0.16 7.73
N ILE A 73 8.70 -0.85 8.87
CA ILE A 73 9.90 -1.44 9.50
C ILE A 73 10.27 -2.79 8.87
N ALA A 74 9.29 -3.54 8.38
CA ALA A 74 9.54 -4.82 7.72
C ALA A 74 10.58 -4.69 6.58
N ILE A 75 10.44 -3.65 5.77
CA ILE A 75 11.22 -3.48 4.55
C ILE A 75 12.73 -3.30 4.84
N PRO A 76 13.18 -2.32 5.65
CA PRO A 76 14.60 -2.21 6.00
C PRO A 76 15.15 -3.45 6.69
N LEU A 77 14.36 -4.14 7.51
CA LEU A 77 14.81 -5.36 8.19
C LEU A 77 15.04 -6.51 7.21
N ILE A 78 14.15 -6.73 6.25
CA ILE A 78 14.33 -7.75 5.20
C ILE A 78 15.49 -7.35 4.28
N LEU A 79 15.50 -6.10 3.82
CA LEU A 79 16.51 -5.59 2.92
C LEU A 79 17.93 -5.64 3.53
N SER A 80 18.05 -5.52 4.86
CA SER A 80 19.34 -5.61 5.55
C SER A 80 20.06 -6.95 5.29
N GLN A 81 19.32 -8.04 5.07
CA GLN A 81 19.92 -9.34 4.74
C GLN A 81 20.51 -9.32 3.32
N GLY A 82 19.79 -8.73 2.36
CA GLY A 82 20.28 -8.57 0.98
C GLY A 82 21.45 -7.59 0.85
N LEU A 83 21.52 -6.59 1.73
CA LEU A 83 22.62 -5.61 1.79
C LEU A 83 23.85 -6.13 2.55
N CYS A 84 23.81 -7.33 3.13
CA CYS A 84 24.84 -7.87 4.03
C CYS A 84 25.02 -7.05 5.33
N LEU A 85 23.94 -6.46 5.84
CA LEU A 85 23.90 -5.53 6.97
C LEU A 85 23.18 -6.11 8.22
N GLN A 86 22.95 -7.43 8.27
CA GLN A 86 22.11 -8.03 9.33
C GLN A 86 22.62 -7.83 10.77
N TYR A 87 23.94 -7.66 10.96
CA TYR A 87 24.61 -7.54 12.27
C TYR A 87 24.96 -6.11 12.67
N ASP A 88 24.77 -5.12 11.78
CA ASP A 88 25.01 -3.71 12.09
C ASP A 88 23.70 -3.02 12.49
N GLY A 89 23.35 -3.16 13.78
CA GLY A 89 22.15 -2.57 14.35
C GLY A 89 22.10 -1.04 14.25
N LEU A 90 23.26 -0.36 14.27
CA LEU A 90 23.30 1.10 14.18
C LEU A 90 22.91 1.56 12.78
N THR A 91 23.50 0.98 11.73
CA THR A 91 23.12 1.34 10.35
C THR A 91 21.69 0.89 10.02
N GLN A 92 21.22 -0.25 10.56
CA GLN A 92 19.81 -0.65 10.46
C GLN A 92 18.89 0.44 11.05
N SER A 93 19.28 1.01 12.19
CA SER A 93 18.50 2.08 12.83
C SER A 93 18.45 3.36 11.98
N HIS A 94 19.54 3.67 11.27
CA HIS A 94 19.59 4.79 10.33
C HIS A 94 18.72 4.55 9.09
N LEU A 95 18.69 3.33 8.55
CA LEU A 95 17.78 2.97 7.44
C LEU A 95 16.31 3.06 7.86
N ILE A 96 15.96 2.56 9.04
CA ILE A 96 14.61 2.69 9.60
C ILE A 96 14.23 4.17 9.77
N SER A 97 15.12 4.97 10.34
CA SER A 97 14.89 6.41 10.51
C SER A 97 14.71 7.13 9.17
N THR A 98 15.52 6.78 8.17
CA THR A 98 15.46 7.34 6.81
C THR A 98 14.14 7.00 6.12
N ILE A 99 13.67 5.75 6.21
CA ILE A 99 12.40 5.37 5.59
C ILE A 99 11.21 6.07 6.24
N PHE A 100 11.19 6.26 7.56
CA PHE A 100 10.15 7.05 8.24
C PHE A 100 10.19 8.51 7.81
N PHE A 101 11.38 9.11 7.76
CA PHE A 101 11.58 10.48 7.34
C PHE A 101 11.04 10.74 5.93
N VAL A 102 11.46 9.92 4.96
CA VAL A 102 11.04 10.07 3.57
C VAL A 102 9.56 9.73 3.39
N SER A 103 9.06 8.66 4.03
CA SER A 103 7.64 8.29 3.98
C SER A 103 6.74 9.41 4.52
N GLY A 104 7.19 10.12 5.56
CA GLY A 104 6.51 11.32 6.07
C GLY A 104 6.46 12.45 5.04
N ILE A 105 7.58 12.75 4.36
CA ILE A 105 7.62 13.75 3.29
C ILE A 105 6.70 13.34 2.13
N CYS A 106 6.78 12.09 1.67
CA CYS A 106 5.95 11.58 0.58
C CYS A 106 4.47 11.62 0.95
N THR A 107 4.11 11.31 2.20
CA THR A 107 2.73 11.43 2.70
C THR A 107 2.25 12.87 2.62
N LEU A 108 3.06 13.83 3.05
CA LEU A 108 2.71 15.25 2.96
C LEU A 108 2.53 15.68 1.51
N LEU A 109 3.42 15.29 0.61
CA LEU A 109 3.30 15.58 -0.82
C LEU A 109 2.04 14.96 -1.44
N GLN A 110 1.71 13.71 -1.09
CA GLN A 110 0.58 13.00 -1.65
C GLN A 110 -0.78 13.57 -1.22
N VAL A 111 -0.89 13.96 0.05
CA VAL A 111 -2.12 14.55 0.61
C VAL A 111 -2.29 16.01 0.17
N THR A 112 -1.21 16.75 -0.09
CA THR A 112 -1.26 18.16 -0.50
C THR A 112 -1.36 18.34 -2.01
N PHE A 113 -0.47 17.71 -2.78
CA PHE A 113 -0.33 17.90 -4.22
C PHE A 113 -0.68 16.66 -5.05
N GLY A 114 -0.60 15.45 -4.48
CA GLY A 114 -0.93 14.20 -5.17
C GLY A 114 -2.43 13.99 -5.32
N ILE A 115 -2.91 12.81 -4.91
CA ILE A 115 -4.33 12.44 -5.01
C ILE A 115 -5.24 13.25 -4.08
N ARG A 116 -4.70 13.89 -3.02
CA ARG A 116 -5.46 14.64 -2.00
C ARG A 116 -6.54 13.84 -1.28
N LEU A 117 -6.34 12.54 -1.12
CA LEU A 117 -7.12 11.66 -0.24
C LEU A 117 -6.39 11.42 1.08
N PRO A 118 -7.07 10.96 2.15
CA PRO A 118 -6.45 10.62 3.43
C PRO A 118 -5.65 9.30 3.32
N ILE A 119 -4.60 9.29 2.49
CA ILE A 119 -3.74 8.14 2.22
C ILE A 119 -2.34 8.41 2.76
N LEU A 120 -1.84 7.45 3.54
CA LEU A 120 -0.47 7.44 4.03
C LEU A 120 0.44 6.80 2.97
N GLN A 121 1.63 7.39 2.77
CA GLN A 121 2.69 6.82 1.93
C GLN A 121 3.75 6.15 2.80
N GLY A 122 4.23 4.98 2.40
CA GLY A 122 5.31 4.26 3.08
C GLY A 122 6.11 3.38 2.12
N GLY A 123 7.08 2.63 2.63
CA GLY A 123 7.89 1.72 1.81
C GLY A 123 7.06 0.66 1.08
N THR A 124 7.42 0.29 -0.16
CA THR A 124 6.63 -0.65 -0.96
C THR A 124 7.19 -2.07 -0.99
N PHE A 125 6.33 -3.06 -0.74
CA PHE A 125 6.69 -4.48 -0.89
C PHE A 125 6.88 -4.89 -2.35
N THR A 126 6.27 -4.16 -3.30
CA THR A 126 6.42 -4.40 -4.75
C THR A 126 7.88 -4.24 -5.23
N LEU A 127 8.66 -3.40 -4.55
CA LEU A 127 10.08 -3.21 -4.89
C LEU A 127 11.00 -4.14 -4.11
N LEU A 128 10.52 -4.81 -3.06
CA LEU A 128 11.36 -5.68 -2.25
C LEU A 128 11.81 -6.92 -3.03
N ALA A 129 10.88 -7.61 -3.72
CA ALA A 129 11.20 -8.77 -4.54
C ALA A 129 12.24 -8.47 -5.65
N PRO A 130 12.06 -7.45 -6.52
CA PRO A 130 13.06 -7.13 -7.53
C PRO A 130 14.38 -6.63 -6.93
N SER A 131 14.36 -5.94 -5.78
CA SER A 131 15.58 -5.56 -5.06
C SER A 131 16.36 -6.79 -4.58
N MET A 132 15.68 -7.76 -3.98
CA MET A 132 16.30 -9.01 -3.54
C MET A 132 16.78 -9.86 -4.72
N ALA A 133 16.02 -9.89 -5.82
CA ALA A 133 16.45 -10.54 -7.07
C ALA A 133 17.75 -9.93 -7.60
N MET A 134 17.83 -8.59 -7.65
CA MET A 134 19.05 -7.89 -8.07
C MET A 134 20.23 -8.19 -7.14
N LEU A 135 20.02 -8.17 -5.82
CA LEU A 135 21.06 -8.44 -4.82
C LEU A 135 21.47 -9.92 -4.76
N SER A 136 20.69 -10.83 -5.36
CA SER A 136 20.99 -12.25 -5.45
C SER A 136 21.87 -12.65 -6.64
N MET A 137 22.13 -11.71 -7.57
CA MET A 137 22.96 -11.98 -8.74
C MET A 137 24.40 -12.37 -8.32
N PRO A 138 25.12 -13.17 -9.12
CA PRO A 138 26.45 -13.68 -8.76
C PRO A 138 27.46 -12.59 -8.35
N GLU A 139 27.41 -11.43 -9.02
CA GLU A 139 28.23 -10.25 -8.73
C GLU A 139 27.98 -9.65 -7.33
N TRP A 140 26.74 -9.75 -6.83
CA TRP A 140 26.29 -9.12 -5.58
C TRP A 140 26.20 -10.10 -4.41
N THR A 141 26.63 -11.35 -4.60
CA THR A 141 26.64 -12.37 -3.53
C THR A 141 27.40 -11.88 -2.31
N CYS A 142 26.77 -11.97 -1.13
CA CYS A 142 27.41 -11.57 0.11
C CYS A 142 28.63 -12.47 0.38
N PRO A 143 29.80 -11.91 0.73
CA PRO A 143 30.95 -12.69 1.14
C PRO A 143 30.62 -13.59 2.35
N ALA A 144 31.15 -14.81 2.40
CA ALA A 144 30.83 -15.76 3.47
C ALA A 144 31.11 -15.22 4.89
N TRP A 145 32.12 -14.36 5.04
CA TRP A 145 32.47 -13.76 6.32
C TRP A 145 31.42 -12.77 6.84
N THR A 146 30.60 -12.14 5.97
CA THR A 146 29.54 -11.23 6.42
C THR A 146 28.36 -11.96 7.05
N GLN A 147 28.26 -13.28 6.83
CA GLN A 147 27.22 -14.13 7.40
C GLN A 147 27.54 -14.61 8.82
N ASN A 148 28.78 -14.44 9.28
CA ASN A 148 29.18 -14.86 10.63
C ASN A 148 29.37 -13.63 11.53
N ALA A 149 28.52 -13.50 12.55
CA ALA A 149 28.55 -12.38 13.49
C ALA A 149 29.93 -12.14 14.12
N SER A 150 30.68 -13.22 14.41
CA SER A 150 32.00 -13.15 15.05
C SER A 150 33.11 -12.62 14.14
N LEU A 151 32.90 -12.65 12.81
CA LEU A 151 33.86 -12.20 11.81
C LEU A 151 33.57 -10.78 11.30
N VAL A 152 32.38 -10.25 11.58
CA VAL A 152 31.97 -8.93 11.10
C VAL A 152 32.54 -7.84 12.00
N ASN A 153 33.44 -7.04 11.45
CA ASN A 153 33.83 -5.77 12.04
C ASN A 153 33.06 -4.62 11.37
N THR A 154 32.03 -4.11 12.04
CA THR A 154 31.16 -3.04 11.53
C THR A 154 31.89 -1.73 11.24
N SER A 155 33.03 -1.50 11.89
CA SER A 155 33.85 -0.30 11.71
C SER A 155 34.89 -0.44 10.60
N SER A 156 35.02 -1.63 10.00
CA SER A 156 35.99 -1.85 8.91
C SER A 156 35.54 -1.19 7.61
N THR A 157 36.49 -0.64 6.87
CA THR A 157 36.26 -0.03 5.55
C THR A 157 35.65 -1.04 4.57
N ASP A 158 36.12 -2.28 4.62
CA ASP A 158 35.69 -3.34 3.71
C ASP A 158 34.22 -3.71 3.94
N PHE A 159 33.79 -3.81 5.21
CA PHE A 159 32.38 -4.03 5.53
C PHE A 159 31.51 -2.88 5.03
N ILE A 160 31.94 -1.65 5.27
CA ILE A 160 31.21 -0.45 4.85
C ILE A 160 31.07 -0.41 3.32
N GLU A 161 32.14 -0.70 2.58
CA GLU A 161 32.13 -0.71 1.11
C GLU A 161 31.21 -1.80 0.54
N VAL A 162 31.18 -2.99 1.15
CA VAL A 162 30.33 -4.12 0.73
C VAL A 162 28.84 -3.73 0.76
N TRP A 163 28.33 -3.20 1.87
CA TRP A 163 26.91 -2.86 1.92
C TRP A 163 26.59 -1.53 1.20
N GLN A 164 27.49 -0.54 1.24
CA GLN A 164 27.25 0.75 0.58
C GLN A 164 27.24 0.63 -0.94
N SER A 165 28.06 -0.22 -1.54
CA SER A 165 28.06 -0.45 -3.00
C SER A 165 26.71 -1.00 -3.48
N ARG A 166 26.17 -1.99 -2.75
CA ARG A 166 24.83 -2.58 -2.97
C ARG A 166 23.74 -1.53 -2.83
N MET A 167 23.84 -0.72 -1.77
CA MET A 167 22.89 0.36 -1.52
C MET A 167 22.89 1.39 -2.64
N ARG A 168 24.08 1.83 -3.10
CA ARG A 168 24.23 2.78 -4.21
C ARG A 168 23.65 2.26 -5.53
N ALA A 169 23.84 0.97 -5.83
CA ALA A 169 23.26 0.34 -7.01
C ALA A 169 21.72 0.30 -6.95
N LEU A 170 21.19 0.01 -5.76
CA LEU A 170 19.75 -0.01 -5.53
C LEU A 170 19.14 1.40 -5.60
N GLN A 171 19.81 2.40 -5.02
CA GLN A 171 19.40 3.80 -5.10
C GLN A 171 19.30 4.28 -6.55
N GLY A 172 20.34 4.06 -7.36
CA GLY A 172 20.32 4.51 -8.75
C GLY A 172 19.27 3.77 -9.59
N SER A 173 19.07 2.47 -9.35
CA SER A 173 18.03 1.69 -10.02
C SER A 173 16.62 2.18 -9.68
N ILE A 174 16.36 2.50 -8.40
CA ILE A 174 15.08 3.09 -7.95
C ILE A 174 14.87 4.48 -8.52
N MET A 175 15.90 5.33 -8.53
CA MET A 175 15.80 6.67 -9.10
C MET A 175 15.45 6.63 -10.59
N VAL A 176 16.13 5.80 -11.38
CA VAL A 176 15.84 5.68 -12.81
C VAL A 176 14.46 5.05 -13.07
N GLY A 177 14.12 3.97 -12.36
CA GLY A 177 12.80 3.33 -12.49
C GLY A 177 11.64 4.25 -12.09
N SER A 178 11.83 5.11 -11.08
CA SER A 178 10.80 6.07 -10.64
C SER A 178 10.60 7.25 -11.60
N LEU A 179 11.61 7.62 -12.41
CA LEU A 179 11.42 8.60 -13.49
C LEU A 179 10.37 8.13 -14.50
N PHE A 180 10.29 6.81 -14.75
CA PHE A 180 9.22 6.25 -15.56
C PHE A 180 7.84 6.44 -14.90
N GLN A 181 7.73 6.20 -13.59
CA GLN A 181 6.48 6.42 -12.85
C GLN A 181 6.04 7.89 -12.90
N VAL A 182 6.97 8.82 -12.69
CA VAL A 182 6.75 10.26 -12.82
C VAL A 182 6.22 10.60 -14.22
N PHE A 183 6.88 10.07 -15.25
CA PHE A 183 6.46 10.28 -16.64
C PHE A 183 5.07 9.72 -16.91
N VAL A 184 4.76 8.48 -16.50
CA VAL A 184 3.45 7.84 -16.70
C VAL A 184 2.35 8.58 -15.95
N GLY A 185 2.61 9.01 -14.72
CA GLY A 185 1.67 9.77 -13.91
C GLY A 185 1.32 11.11 -14.56
N PHE A 186 2.31 11.96 -14.83
CA PHE A 186 2.04 13.30 -15.37
C PHE A 186 1.61 13.32 -16.85
N SER A 187 1.97 12.31 -17.65
CA SER A 187 1.47 12.20 -19.03
C SER A 187 0.03 11.71 -19.13
N GLY A 188 -0.52 11.11 -18.06
CA GLY A 188 -1.85 10.50 -18.05
C GLY A 188 -1.93 9.14 -18.76
N LEU A 189 -0.79 8.50 -19.03
CA LEU A 189 -0.68 7.18 -19.63
C LEU A 189 -1.31 6.07 -18.77
N ILE A 190 -1.49 6.29 -17.46
CA ILE A 190 -2.14 5.32 -16.57
C ILE A 190 -3.55 4.92 -17.05
N GLY A 191 -4.32 5.86 -17.61
CA GLY A 191 -5.65 5.56 -18.15
C GLY A 191 -5.61 4.62 -19.37
N LEU A 192 -4.52 4.64 -20.14
CA LEU A 192 -4.28 3.69 -21.24
C LEU A 192 -3.92 2.31 -20.68
N PHE A 193 -3.05 2.25 -19.67
CA PHE A 193 -2.64 0.99 -19.03
C PHE A 193 -3.82 0.27 -18.36
N MET A 194 -4.64 1.01 -17.61
CA MET A 194 -5.83 0.46 -16.93
C MET A 194 -6.88 -0.12 -17.88
N ARG A 195 -6.81 0.18 -19.19
CA ARG A 195 -7.70 -0.45 -20.19
C ARG A 195 -7.37 -1.91 -20.45
N PHE A 196 -6.11 -2.32 -20.26
CA PHE A 196 -5.63 -3.67 -20.57
C PHE A 196 -5.37 -4.53 -19.32
N ILE A 197 -5.35 -3.90 -18.15
CA ILE A 197 -5.09 -4.55 -16.86
C ILE A 197 -6.44 -4.83 -16.20
N GLY A 198 -6.83 -6.09 -16.14
CA GLY A 198 -8.05 -6.54 -15.47
C GLY A 198 -7.77 -7.23 -14.13
N PRO A 199 -8.82 -7.59 -13.36
CA PRO A 199 -8.69 -8.29 -12.09
C PRO A 199 -7.84 -9.56 -12.14
N LEU A 200 -7.87 -10.28 -13.27
CA LEU A 200 -7.10 -11.50 -13.52
C LEU A 200 -5.59 -11.27 -13.68
N THR A 201 -5.17 -10.04 -13.99
CA THR A 201 -3.76 -9.62 -13.97
C THR A 201 -3.35 -9.15 -12.57
N ILE A 202 -4.23 -8.37 -11.93
CA ILE A 202 -3.98 -7.76 -10.62
C ILE A 202 -3.85 -8.82 -9.53
N ALA A 203 -4.78 -9.78 -9.50
CA ALA A 203 -4.84 -10.76 -8.42
C ALA A 203 -3.57 -11.63 -8.32
N PRO A 204 -3.02 -12.24 -9.39
CA PRO A 204 -1.75 -12.94 -9.32
C PRO A 204 -0.59 -12.03 -8.93
N THR A 205 -0.52 -10.82 -9.50
CA THR A 205 0.56 -9.87 -9.25
C THR A 205 0.66 -9.54 -7.75
N ILE A 206 -0.44 -9.09 -7.14
CA ILE A 206 -0.47 -8.70 -5.72
C ILE A 206 -0.32 -9.93 -4.81
N SER A 207 -0.99 -11.05 -5.14
CA SER A 207 -0.90 -12.25 -4.32
C SER A 207 0.53 -12.79 -4.22
N LEU A 208 1.29 -12.69 -5.30
CA LEU A 208 2.69 -13.15 -5.36
C LEU A 208 3.67 -12.20 -4.68
N ILE A 209 3.32 -10.94 -4.42
CA ILE A 209 4.11 -10.06 -3.55
C ILE A 209 4.21 -10.69 -2.16
N GLY A 210 3.06 -11.04 -1.57
CA GLY A 210 3.01 -11.68 -0.25
C GLY A 210 3.61 -13.09 -0.27
N LEU A 211 3.17 -13.93 -1.22
CA LEU A 211 3.61 -15.34 -1.25
C LEU A 211 5.11 -15.50 -1.53
N SER A 212 5.75 -14.63 -2.30
CA SER A 212 7.18 -14.76 -2.63
C SER A 212 8.11 -14.47 -1.45
N LEU A 213 7.63 -13.80 -0.41
CA LEU A 213 8.40 -13.45 0.78
C LEU A 213 8.33 -14.52 1.89
N PHE A 214 7.82 -15.71 1.56
CA PHE A 214 7.69 -16.83 2.51
C PHE A 214 9.03 -17.27 3.10
N ASP A 215 10.13 -17.20 2.33
CA ASP A 215 11.46 -17.61 2.78
C ASP A 215 12.00 -16.66 3.85
N SER A 216 11.81 -15.34 3.66
CA SER A 216 12.18 -14.33 4.66
C SER A 216 11.38 -14.47 5.95
N ALA A 217 10.07 -14.77 5.84
CA ALA A 217 9.21 -15.07 6.99
C ALA A 217 9.67 -16.36 7.70
N GLY A 218 9.94 -17.42 6.94
CA GLY A 218 10.36 -18.72 7.45
C GLY A 218 11.72 -18.66 8.16
N THR A 219 12.71 -17.99 7.57
CA THR A 219 14.05 -17.80 8.16
C THR A 219 13.97 -16.98 9.45
N SER A 220 13.22 -15.88 9.43
CA SER A 220 13.06 -15.02 10.62
C SER A 220 12.31 -15.75 11.73
N ALA A 221 11.22 -16.45 11.39
CA ALA A 221 10.41 -17.21 12.34
C ALA A 221 11.14 -18.44 12.90
N GLY A 222 11.95 -19.09 12.06
CA GLY A 222 12.73 -20.29 12.37
C GLY A 222 13.86 -20.06 13.37
N ASN A 223 14.25 -18.80 13.61
CA ASN A 223 15.17 -18.45 14.69
C ASN A 223 14.62 -18.85 16.07
N HIS A 224 13.30 -18.81 16.25
CA HIS A 224 12.61 -19.41 17.40
C HIS A 224 11.09 -19.58 17.15
N TRP A 225 10.65 -20.75 16.69
CA TRP A 225 9.23 -21.04 16.37
C TRP A 225 8.23 -20.78 17.49
N GLY A 226 8.61 -20.98 18.76
CA GLY A 226 7.75 -20.71 19.91
C GLY A 226 7.34 -19.23 20.03
N ILE A 227 8.32 -18.33 20.06
CA ILE A 227 8.09 -16.87 20.09
C ILE A 227 7.38 -16.39 18.83
N SER A 228 7.76 -16.89 17.65
CA SER A 228 7.10 -16.55 16.40
C SER A 228 5.62 -16.94 16.44
N SER A 229 5.31 -18.16 16.88
CA SER A 229 3.93 -18.65 17.05
C SER A 229 3.14 -17.84 18.07
N ILE A 230 3.75 -17.46 19.20
CA ILE A 230 3.12 -16.58 20.21
C ILE A 230 2.79 -15.23 19.58
N THR A 231 3.73 -14.63 18.85
CA THR A 231 3.52 -13.34 18.19
C THR A 231 2.37 -13.43 17.19
N THR A 232 2.36 -14.44 16.32
CA THR A 232 1.27 -14.70 15.37
C THR A 232 -0.07 -14.88 16.09
N ALA A 233 -0.10 -15.70 17.14
CA ALA A 233 -1.32 -15.96 17.92
C ALA A 233 -1.86 -14.70 18.59
N LEU A 234 -0.99 -13.85 19.14
CA LEU A 234 -1.37 -12.56 19.74
C LEU A 234 -1.93 -11.61 18.68
N ILE A 235 -1.29 -11.51 17.52
CA ILE A 235 -1.80 -10.66 16.42
C ILE A 235 -3.17 -11.17 15.95
N ILE A 236 -3.36 -12.48 15.80
CA ILE A 236 -4.67 -13.06 15.43
C ILE A 236 -5.72 -12.81 16.51
N LEU A 237 -5.36 -13.04 17.78
CA LEU A 237 -6.23 -12.79 18.93
C LEU A 237 -6.72 -11.33 18.94
N PHE A 238 -5.80 -10.37 18.83
CA PHE A 238 -6.14 -8.95 18.84
C PHE A 238 -6.90 -8.52 17.59
N SER A 239 -6.47 -8.96 16.41
CA SER A 239 -7.07 -8.51 15.15
C SER A 239 -8.43 -9.14 14.84
N GLN A 240 -8.68 -10.40 15.23
CA GLN A 240 -9.90 -11.13 14.84
C GLN A 240 -10.86 -11.33 16.02
N TYR A 241 -10.36 -11.79 17.16
CA TYR A 241 -11.22 -12.19 18.28
C TYR A 241 -11.57 -11.04 19.23
N LEU A 242 -10.60 -10.18 19.56
CA LEU A 242 -10.80 -9.07 20.49
C LEU A 242 -11.16 -7.74 19.78
N ARG A 243 -11.36 -7.78 18.45
CA ARG A 243 -11.61 -6.59 17.63
C ARG A 243 -12.73 -5.69 18.17
N HIS A 244 -13.83 -6.28 18.62
CA HIS A 244 -15.02 -5.56 19.05
C HIS A 244 -15.08 -5.31 20.56
N ILE A 245 -14.01 -5.59 21.31
CA ILE A 245 -13.98 -5.38 22.76
C ILE A 245 -13.53 -3.94 23.07
N PRO A 246 -14.41 -3.10 23.63
CA PRO A 246 -14.02 -1.76 24.05
C PRO A 246 -13.16 -1.83 25.32
N VAL A 247 -11.96 -1.26 25.27
CA VAL A 247 -11.09 -1.11 26.43
C VAL A 247 -11.40 0.23 27.10
N PRO A 248 -11.63 0.27 28.43
CA PRO A 248 -11.82 1.51 29.16
C PRO A 248 -10.50 2.30 29.20
N PHE A 249 -10.46 3.45 28.52
CA PHE A 249 -9.29 4.33 28.48
C PHE A 249 -9.57 5.67 29.19
N PRO A 250 -8.72 6.09 30.15
CA PRO A 250 -8.92 7.34 30.87
C PRO A 250 -8.68 8.52 29.91
N THR A 251 -9.73 9.27 29.60
CA THR A 251 -9.68 10.42 28.69
C THR A 251 -9.87 11.71 29.47
N PHE A 252 -8.96 12.67 29.28
CA PHE A 252 -9.04 13.97 29.92
C PHE A 252 -9.79 14.96 29.01
N SER A 253 -10.92 15.51 29.49
CA SER A 253 -11.68 16.54 28.78
C SER A 253 -11.78 17.81 29.62
N LYS A 254 -11.61 18.99 29.02
CA LYS A 254 -11.68 20.28 29.72
C LYS A 254 -13.04 20.51 30.41
N LYS A 255 -14.13 19.89 29.92
CA LYS A 255 -15.50 20.03 30.48
C LYS A 255 -15.84 18.99 31.54
N LYS A 256 -15.19 17.82 31.55
CA LYS A 256 -15.37 16.77 32.56
C LYS A 256 -13.98 16.27 32.97
N LYS A 257 -13.54 16.64 34.18
CA LYS A 257 -12.29 16.14 34.77
C LYS A 257 -12.34 14.60 34.74
N LEU A 258 -11.31 14.00 34.14
CA LEU A 258 -11.07 12.55 33.93
C LEU A 258 -12.33 11.67 33.78
N HIS A 259 -12.68 11.32 32.53
CA HIS A 259 -13.77 10.37 32.25
C HIS A 259 -13.23 9.14 31.51
N ILE A 260 -13.77 7.97 31.81
CA ILE A 260 -13.40 6.73 31.14
C ILE A 260 -14.17 6.66 29.81
N SER A 261 -13.45 6.71 28.70
CA SER A 261 -14.01 6.51 27.36
C SER A 261 -13.76 5.06 26.89
N ARG A 262 -14.65 4.53 26.05
CA ARG A 262 -14.54 3.19 25.48
C ARG A 262 -13.81 3.30 24.13
N VAL A 263 -12.64 2.69 24.01
CA VAL A 263 -11.82 2.72 22.77
C VAL A 263 -11.53 1.30 22.30
N TYR A 264 -11.64 1.05 20.99
CA TYR A 264 -11.40 -0.25 20.35
C TYR A 264 -9.92 -0.43 19.98
N ILE A 265 -9.04 -0.46 20.98
CA ILE A 265 -7.57 -0.45 20.77
C ILE A 265 -7.10 -1.67 19.95
N PHE A 266 -7.67 -2.86 20.20
CA PHE A 266 -7.30 -4.10 19.51
C PHE A 266 -7.59 -4.08 18.01
N GLN A 267 -8.59 -3.32 17.58
CA GLN A 267 -8.92 -3.18 16.18
C GLN A 267 -7.95 -2.24 15.44
N ILE A 268 -7.43 -1.24 16.15
CA ILE A 268 -6.63 -0.16 15.58
C ILE A 268 -5.14 -0.53 15.56
N LEU A 269 -4.64 -1.15 16.63
CA LEU A 269 -3.22 -1.48 16.84
C LEU A 269 -2.94 -2.97 17.05
N PRO A 270 -3.60 -3.92 16.35
CA PRO A 270 -3.43 -5.35 16.66
C PRO A 270 -1.99 -5.83 16.46
N VAL A 271 -1.35 -5.41 15.37
CA VAL A 271 0.02 -5.81 15.02
C VAL A 271 1.01 -5.26 16.04
N LEU A 272 0.94 -3.96 16.34
CA LEU A 272 1.82 -3.31 17.32
C LEU A 272 1.64 -3.90 18.72
N LEU A 273 0.40 -4.12 19.18
CA LEU A 273 0.15 -4.75 20.47
C LEU A 273 0.71 -6.18 20.53
N GLY A 274 0.58 -6.96 19.46
CA GLY A 274 1.15 -8.30 19.37
C GLY A 274 2.67 -8.29 19.48
N ILE A 275 3.33 -7.37 18.76
CA ILE A 275 4.80 -7.21 18.79
C ILE A 275 5.27 -6.74 20.17
N THR A 276 4.65 -5.72 20.75
CA THR A 276 5.07 -5.16 22.06
C THR A 276 4.92 -6.19 23.19
N LEU A 277 3.82 -6.95 23.21
CA LEU A 277 3.62 -8.00 24.21
C LEU A 277 4.59 -9.17 24.00
N SER A 278 4.83 -9.58 22.75
CA SER A 278 5.81 -10.63 22.45
C SER A 278 7.24 -10.20 22.80
N TRP A 279 7.60 -8.94 22.51
CA TRP A 279 8.86 -8.33 22.93
C TRP A 279 9.00 -8.32 24.46
N LEU A 280 7.95 -7.97 25.19
CA LEU A 280 7.94 -8.00 26.66
C LEU A 280 8.15 -9.42 27.19
N ILE A 281 7.52 -10.42 26.57
CA ILE A 281 7.74 -11.83 26.92
C ILE A 281 9.20 -12.22 26.64
N CYS A 282 9.76 -11.87 25.48
CA CYS A 282 11.17 -12.09 25.17
C CYS A 282 12.10 -11.41 26.18
N TYR A 283 11.79 -10.18 26.59
CA TYR A 283 12.55 -9.44 27.58
C TYR A 283 12.57 -10.15 28.93
N ILE A 284 11.40 -10.60 29.41
CA ILE A 284 11.28 -11.38 30.66
C ILE A 284 12.09 -12.68 30.55
N LEU A 285 11.93 -13.44 29.46
CA LEU A 285 12.65 -14.70 29.25
C LEU A 285 14.17 -14.50 29.12
N THR A 286 14.62 -13.35 28.60
CA THR A 286 16.03 -12.97 28.53
C THR A 286 16.59 -12.74 29.94
N ILE A 287 15.88 -12.00 30.80
CA ILE A 287 16.31 -11.73 32.18
C ILE A 287 16.41 -13.01 33.01
N TYR A 288 15.46 -13.94 32.84
CA TYR A 288 15.47 -15.23 33.52
C TYR A 288 16.45 -16.25 32.91
N ASN A 289 17.27 -15.84 31.93
CA ASN A 289 18.24 -16.69 31.22
C ASN A 289 17.62 -17.99 30.65
N VAL A 290 16.38 -17.90 30.18
CA VAL A 290 15.71 -19.03 29.50
C VAL A 290 16.29 -19.25 28.10
N PHE A 291 16.70 -18.17 27.44
CA PHE A 291 17.35 -18.24 26.13
C PHE A 291 18.86 -18.46 26.27
N PRO A 292 19.47 -19.29 25.40
CA PRO A 292 20.90 -19.59 25.46
C PRO A 292 21.75 -18.34 25.18
N THR A 293 22.92 -18.29 25.80
CA THR A 293 23.92 -17.22 25.60
C THR A 293 24.84 -17.49 24.40
N ASP A 294 24.92 -18.76 23.97
CA ASP A 294 25.80 -19.17 22.89
C ASP A 294 25.19 -18.82 21.52
N PRO A 295 25.91 -18.10 20.64
CA PRO A 295 25.39 -17.65 19.34
C PRO A 295 24.92 -18.78 18.41
N ASP A 296 25.53 -19.96 18.53
CA ASP A 296 25.27 -21.11 17.67
C ASP A 296 24.05 -21.94 18.14
N GLN A 297 23.49 -21.63 19.31
CA GLN A 297 22.36 -22.38 19.87
C GLN A 297 21.01 -21.80 19.42
N TYR A 298 20.06 -22.71 19.18
CA TYR A 298 18.69 -22.35 18.83
C TYR A 298 18.04 -21.48 19.92
N GLY A 299 17.46 -20.35 19.51
CA GLY A 299 16.83 -19.39 20.40
C GLY A 299 17.73 -18.24 20.88
N TYR A 300 19.02 -18.22 20.54
CA TYR A 300 19.91 -17.08 20.83
C TYR A 300 19.34 -15.76 20.29
N LEU A 301 18.90 -15.76 19.02
CA LEU A 301 18.33 -14.58 18.35
C LEU A 301 16.96 -14.13 18.88
N ALA A 302 16.36 -14.86 19.83
CA ALA A 302 15.14 -14.45 20.53
C ALA A 302 15.43 -13.49 21.71
N ARG A 303 16.70 -13.33 22.08
CA ARG A 303 17.13 -12.45 23.17
C ARG A 303 16.98 -10.97 22.80
N THR A 304 16.63 -10.17 23.80
CA THR A 304 16.43 -8.71 23.64
C THR A 304 17.68 -7.89 23.94
N ASP A 305 18.68 -8.46 24.61
CA ASP A 305 19.92 -7.79 25.00
C ASP A 305 20.97 -7.73 23.88
N LEU A 306 20.80 -8.51 22.80
CA LEU A 306 21.74 -8.58 21.66
C LEU A 306 22.01 -7.24 20.98
N LYS A 307 21.04 -6.33 21.01
CA LYS A 307 21.10 -5.02 20.36
C LYS A 307 20.84 -3.87 21.35
N GLY A 308 20.96 -4.13 22.65
CA GLY A 308 20.71 -3.12 23.70
C GLY A 308 21.63 -1.91 23.58
N ASP A 309 22.87 -2.12 23.16
CA ASP A 309 23.92 -1.11 23.04
C ASP A 309 23.60 -0.08 21.94
N VAL A 310 22.85 -0.49 20.91
CA VAL A 310 22.47 0.37 19.77
C VAL A 310 21.68 1.57 20.26
N VAL A 311 20.83 1.40 21.26
CA VAL A 311 20.02 2.49 21.83
C VAL A 311 20.91 3.51 22.54
N SER A 312 22.01 3.11 23.17
CA SER A 312 22.93 4.05 23.82
C SER A 312 23.81 4.77 22.79
N GLN A 313 24.30 4.06 21.76
CA GLN A 313 25.19 4.56 20.72
C GLN A 313 24.50 5.48 19.70
N ALA A 314 23.22 5.24 19.39
CA ALA A 314 22.53 6.03 18.37
C ALA A 314 22.45 7.52 18.73
N PRO A 315 22.69 8.46 17.80
CA PRO A 315 22.54 9.88 18.08
C PRO A 315 21.08 10.23 18.39
N TRP A 316 20.87 11.27 19.22
CA TRP A 316 19.53 11.76 19.52
C TRP A 316 18.82 12.33 18.29
N PHE A 317 19.57 13.05 17.46
CA PHE A 317 19.10 13.65 16.22
C PHE A 317 19.91 13.09 15.06
N SER A 318 19.23 12.54 14.06
CA SER A 318 19.81 12.00 12.83
C SER A 318 19.00 12.56 11.66
N PHE A 319 19.60 13.47 10.89
CA PHE A 319 18.95 14.02 9.71
C PHE A 319 19.35 13.20 8.50
N ALA A 320 18.37 12.54 7.86
CA ALA A 320 18.59 11.93 6.56
C ALA A 320 18.82 13.03 5.52
N TYR A 321 19.76 12.82 4.61
CA TYR A 321 20.05 13.74 3.51
C TYR A 321 20.27 12.98 2.19
N PRO A 322 20.00 13.61 1.03
CA PRO A 322 20.24 12.98 -0.27
C PRO A 322 21.71 12.59 -0.44
N GLY A 323 21.96 11.37 -0.92
CA GLY A 323 23.31 10.87 -1.17
C GLY A 323 24.10 10.45 0.08
N GLN A 324 23.44 10.24 1.23
CA GLN A 324 24.12 9.87 2.48
C GLN A 324 24.94 8.57 2.43
N TRP A 325 24.69 7.70 1.44
CA TRP A 325 25.44 6.45 1.23
C TRP A 325 26.43 6.51 0.05
N GLY A 326 26.68 7.72 -0.48
CA GLY A 326 27.53 7.98 -1.64
C GLY A 326 26.76 8.20 -2.94
N MET A 327 27.50 8.36 -4.04
CA MET A 327 26.90 8.61 -5.37
C MET A 327 26.15 7.37 -5.89
N PRO A 328 24.87 7.49 -6.29
CA PRO A 328 24.11 6.38 -6.85
C PRO A 328 24.75 5.81 -8.11
N THR A 329 24.69 4.48 -8.25
CA THR A 329 25.14 3.75 -9.44
C THR A 329 23.95 3.05 -10.08
N VAL A 330 23.99 2.86 -11.39
CA VAL A 330 22.86 2.31 -12.16
C VAL A 330 23.27 0.99 -12.79
N SER A 331 22.45 -0.04 -12.59
CA SER A 331 22.54 -1.33 -13.28
C SER A 331 21.35 -1.49 -14.20
N LEU A 332 21.56 -1.91 -15.45
CA LEU A 332 20.47 -2.10 -16.40
C LEU A 332 19.46 -3.15 -15.91
N ALA A 333 19.95 -4.29 -15.41
CA ALA A 333 19.12 -5.34 -14.84
C ALA A 333 18.34 -4.85 -13.61
N GLY A 334 19.00 -4.07 -12.75
CA GLY A 334 18.35 -3.41 -11.61
C GLY A 334 17.22 -2.47 -12.04
N VAL A 335 17.46 -1.61 -13.02
CA VAL A 335 16.46 -0.67 -13.55
C VAL A 335 15.24 -1.41 -14.11
N VAL A 336 15.46 -2.45 -14.92
CA VAL A 336 14.36 -3.22 -15.51
C VAL A 336 13.56 -3.99 -14.46
N GLY A 337 14.22 -4.57 -13.45
CA GLY A 337 13.56 -5.21 -12.32
C GLY A 337 12.72 -4.23 -11.49
N ILE A 338 13.30 -3.08 -11.14
CA ILE A 338 12.61 -2.03 -10.40
C ILE A 338 11.44 -1.45 -11.21
N LEU A 339 11.57 -1.33 -12.54
CA LEU A 339 10.47 -0.92 -13.41
C LEU A 339 9.27 -1.85 -13.31
N ALA A 340 9.49 -3.17 -13.26
CA ALA A 340 8.41 -4.14 -13.05
C ALA A 340 7.70 -3.95 -11.70
N GLY A 341 8.47 -3.72 -10.63
CA GLY A 341 7.92 -3.42 -9.30
C GLY A 341 7.15 -2.10 -9.26
N VAL A 342 7.68 -1.04 -9.87
CA VAL A 342 7.02 0.26 -10.04
C VAL A 342 5.67 0.10 -10.76
N ILE A 343 5.60 -0.69 -11.84
CA ILE A 343 4.34 -0.93 -12.56
C ILE A 343 3.31 -1.59 -11.65
N SER A 344 3.71 -2.59 -10.88
CA SER A 344 2.82 -3.21 -9.89
C SER A 344 2.38 -2.22 -8.81
N SER A 345 3.30 -1.38 -8.32
CA SER A 345 2.98 -0.33 -7.33
C SER A 345 1.93 0.64 -7.85
N MET A 346 2.02 1.05 -9.13
CA MET A 346 1.01 1.91 -9.74
C MET A 346 -0.37 1.25 -9.74
N ILE A 347 -0.45 -0.04 -10.06
CA ILE A 347 -1.71 -0.80 -10.09
C ILE A 347 -2.32 -0.90 -8.68
N GLU A 348 -1.49 -1.23 -7.69
CA GLU A 348 -1.89 -1.30 -6.28
C GLU A 348 -2.42 0.06 -5.79
N SER A 349 -1.68 1.14 -6.05
CA SER A 349 -2.06 2.50 -5.65
C SER A 349 -3.36 3.00 -6.28
N VAL A 350 -3.66 2.64 -7.53
CA VAL A 350 -4.97 2.98 -8.13
C VAL A 350 -6.09 2.31 -7.34
N GLY A 351 -5.94 1.03 -6.98
CA GLY A 351 -6.89 0.32 -6.13
C GLY A 351 -7.09 1.01 -4.78
N ASP A 352 -6.00 1.44 -4.15
CA ASP A 352 -6.02 2.18 -2.88
C ASP A 352 -6.72 3.53 -3.00
N TYR A 353 -6.54 4.27 -4.11
CA TYR A 353 -7.21 5.55 -4.31
C TYR A 353 -8.74 5.38 -4.35
N HIS A 354 -9.23 4.38 -5.08
CA HIS A 354 -10.66 4.09 -5.14
C HIS A 354 -11.20 3.55 -3.81
N ALA A 355 -10.47 2.64 -3.14
CA ALA A 355 -10.86 2.13 -1.85
C ALA A 355 -10.90 3.24 -0.78
N CYS A 356 -9.91 4.13 -0.78
CA CYS A 356 -9.84 5.25 0.15
C CYS A 356 -10.97 6.26 -0.11
N ALA A 357 -11.24 6.63 -1.37
CA ALA A 357 -12.35 7.53 -1.70
C ALA A 357 -13.67 7.00 -1.15
N ARG A 358 -13.99 5.72 -1.45
CA ARG A 358 -15.19 5.04 -0.95
C ARG A 358 -15.26 5.02 0.58
N LEU A 359 -14.18 4.64 1.26
CA LEU A 359 -14.16 4.52 2.73
C LEU A 359 -14.14 5.87 3.46
N SER A 360 -13.73 6.95 2.80
CA SER A 360 -13.73 8.30 3.34
C SER A 360 -14.95 9.13 2.94
N GLY A 361 -15.88 8.54 2.17
CA GLY A 361 -17.08 9.23 1.69
C GLY A 361 -16.77 10.33 0.66
N ALA A 362 -15.61 10.25 -0.01
CA ALA A 362 -15.28 11.12 -1.13
C ALA A 362 -15.82 10.55 -2.44
N PRO A 363 -16.15 11.42 -3.42
CA PRO A 363 -16.52 10.98 -4.76
C PRO A 363 -15.37 10.18 -5.40
N PRO A 364 -15.66 9.30 -6.38
CA PRO A 364 -14.62 8.52 -7.05
C PRO A 364 -13.55 9.43 -7.66
N PRO A 365 -12.25 9.07 -7.56
CA PRO A 365 -11.17 9.93 -7.99
C PRO A 365 -11.20 10.10 -9.51
N PRO A 366 -11.26 11.34 -10.03
CA PRO A 366 -11.22 11.58 -11.47
C PRO A 366 -9.83 11.26 -12.04
N LYS A 367 -9.76 10.96 -13.34
CA LYS A 367 -8.52 10.58 -14.04
C LYS A 367 -7.37 11.56 -13.79
N HIS A 368 -7.62 12.87 -13.80
CA HIS A 368 -6.59 13.87 -13.55
C HIS A 368 -5.99 13.77 -12.14
N ALA A 369 -6.80 13.40 -11.13
CA ALA A 369 -6.36 13.23 -9.76
C ALA A 369 -5.55 11.93 -9.60
N ILE A 370 -5.95 10.85 -10.27
CA ILE A 370 -5.19 9.59 -10.34
C ILE A 370 -3.82 9.82 -10.99
N ASN A 371 -3.78 10.46 -12.16
CA ASN A 371 -2.57 10.83 -12.89
C ASN A 371 -1.58 11.58 -11.97
N ARG A 372 -2.10 12.59 -11.27
CA ARG A 372 -1.32 13.40 -10.33
C ARG A 372 -0.87 12.61 -9.11
N GLY A 373 -1.73 11.74 -8.57
CA GLY A 373 -1.39 10.82 -7.48
C GLY A 373 -0.21 9.92 -7.83
N ILE A 374 -0.26 9.26 -8.99
CA ILE A 374 0.83 8.40 -9.47
C ILE A 374 2.11 9.21 -9.78
N GLY A 375 1.98 10.41 -10.33
CA GLY A 375 3.12 11.29 -10.62
C GLY A 375 3.85 11.73 -9.35
N ILE A 376 3.11 12.10 -8.30
CA ILE A 376 3.68 12.48 -7.00
C ILE A 376 4.23 11.26 -6.24
N GLU A 377 3.58 10.10 -6.35
CA GLU A 377 4.10 8.84 -5.83
C GLU A 377 5.45 8.47 -6.48
N GLY A 378 5.56 8.61 -7.81
CA GLY A 378 6.83 8.46 -8.53
C GLY A 378 7.90 9.46 -8.07
N LEU A 379 7.53 10.72 -7.81
CA LEU A 379 8.44 11.70 -7.22
C LEU A 379 8.88 11.27 -5.81
N GLY A 380 7.96 10.68 -5.04
CA GLY A 380 8.26 10.07 -3.74
C GLY A 380 9.27 8.94 -3.84
N CYS A 381 9.12 8.02 -4.80
CA CYS A 381 10.10 6.97 -5.09
C CYS A 381 11.47 7.55 -5.50
N LEU A 382 11.49 8.62 -6.30
CA LEU A 382 12.72 9.31 -6.68
C LEU A 382 13.44 9.91 -5.46
N LEU A 383 12.67 10.55 -4.56
CA LEU A 383 13.20 11.05 -3.29
C LEU A 383 13.69 9.91 -2.38
N ALA A 384 12.98 8.80 -2.31
CA ALA A 384 13.38 7.63 -1.54
C ALA A 384 14.70 7.02 -2.03
N GLY A 385 14.87 6.91 -3.35
CA GLY A 385 16.16 6.55 -3.96
C GLY A 385 17.26 7.57 -3.65
N ALA A 386 16.97 8.87 -3.76
CA ALA A 386 17.95 9.93 -3.50
C ALA A 386 18.43 9.96 -2.03
N TYR A 387 17.51 9.87 -1.07
CA TYR A 387 17.81 9.80 0.36
C TYR A 387 18.36 8.44 0.79
N GLY A 388 18.24 7.41 -0.06
CA GLY A 388 18.78 6.09 0.26
C GLY A 388 17.98 5.37 1.34
N THR A 389 16.67 5.26 1.14
CA THR A 389 15.81 4.36 1.93
C THR A 389 16.04 2.89 1.57
N GLY A 390 16.59 2.63 0.37
CA GLY A 390 16.75 1.28 -0.20
C GLY A 390 15.46 0.71 -0.77
N ASN A 391 14.39 1.50 -0.82
CA ASN A 391 13.09 1.10 -1.35
C ASN A 391 12.36 2.34 -1.92
N GLY A 392 11.30 2.16 -2.70
CA GLY A 392 10.41 3.24 -3.11
C GLY A 392 9.30 3.50 -2.09
N THR A 393 8.37 4.37 -2.43
CA THR A 393 7.17 4.64 -1.63
C THR A 393 5.90 4.32 -2.40
N THR A 394 4.87 3.83 -1.69
CA THR A 394 3.55 3.56 -2.25
C THR A 394 2.45 3.91 -1.25
N SER A 395 1.21 3.87 -1.72
CA SER A 395 0.00 3.97 -0.90
C SER A 395 -0.15 2.77 0.03
N TYR A 396 -0.51 3.00 1.29
CA TYR A 396 -0.62 1.93 2.29
C TYR A 396 -2.07 1.43 2.42
N SER A 397 -2.35 0.26 1.84
CA SER A 397 -3.65 -0.40 1.92
C SER A 397 -4.08 -0.72 3.35
N GLU A 398 -3.16 -0.99 4.29
CA GLU A 398 -3.52 -1.20 5.70
C GLU A 398 -4.12 0.04 6.34
N ASN A 399 -3.60 1.21 5.98
CA ASN A 399 -4.12 2.48 6.46
C ASN A 399 -5.47 2.81 5.84
N VAL A 400 -5.68 2.46 4.57
CA VAL A 400 -6.99 2.54 3.90
C VAL A 400 -8.00 1.60 4.57
N GLY A 401 -7.58 0.38 4.93
CA GLY A 401 -8.42 -0.56 5.70
C GLY A 401 -8.78 -0.03 7.10
N ALA A 402 -7.81 0.53 7.81
CA ALA A 402 -8.02 1.13 9.13
C ALA A 402 -8.93 2.37 9.08
N LEU A 403 -8.90 3.14 7.99
CA LEU A 403 -9.83 4.24 7.75
C LEU A 403 -11.29 3.75 7.74
N GLY A 404 -11.58 2.64 7.02
CA GLY A 404 -12.95 2.09 6.92
C GLY A 404 -13.55 1.67 8.27
N ILE A 405 -12.68 1.37 9.22
CA ILE A 405 -12.98 1.00 10.59
C ILE A 405 -13.12 2.23 11.50
N THR A 406 -12.11 3.11 11.46
CA THR A 406 -11.99 4.23 12.39
C THR A 406 -12.96 5.33 12.06
N LYS A 407 -13.47 5.35 10.82
CA LYS A 407 -14.40 6.34 10.30
C LYS A 407 -13.83 7.77 10.36
N VAL A 408 -12.50 7.90 10.35
CA VAL A 408 -11.77 9.18 10.36
C VAL A 408 -11.15 9.41 8.97
N GLY A 409 -11.90 10.04 8.07
CA GLY A 409 -11.47 10.38 6.71
C GLY A 409 -10.71 11.70 6.56
N SER A 410 -10.44 12.43 7.64
CA SER A 410 -9.85 13.78 7.55
C SER A 410 -8.42 13.77 6.98
N ARG A 411 -8.16 14.63 5.98
CA ARG A 411 -6.81 14.86 5.43
C ARG A 411 -5.86 15.44 6.45
N MET A 412 -6.35 16.30 7.34
CA MET A 412 -5.50 16.96 8.34
C MET A 412 -4.94 15.98 9.37
N VAL A 413 -5.65 14.89 9.63
CA VAL A 413 -5.14 13.78 10.44
C VAL A 413 -3.94 13.11 9.77
N ILE A 414 -4.01 12.87 8.46
CA ILE A 414 -2.91 12.27 7.71
C ILE A 414 -1.74 13.25 7.54
N VAL A 415 -2.00 14.56 7.40
CA VAL A 415 -0.95 15.59 7.45
C VAL A 415 -0.23 15.54 8.80
N ALA A 416 -0.97 15.46 9.91
CA ALA A 416 -0.38 15.30 11.24
C ALA A 416 0.45 14.01 11.36
N SER A 417 -0.03 12.90 10.78
CA SER A 417 0.74 11.65 10.68
C SER A 417 2.03 11.82 9.89
N GLY A 418 2.00 12.50 8.74
CA GLY A 418 3.19 12.77 7.92
C GLY A 418 4.23 13.60 8.66
N VAL A 419 3.81 14.67 9.36
CA VAL A 419 4.69 15.47 10.23
C VAL A 419 5.27 14.63 11.36
N LEU A 420 4.47 13.76 11.98
CA LEU A 420 4.92 12.87 13.04
C LEU A 420 5.97 11.86 12.53
N MET A 421 5.77 11.28 11.34
CA MET A 421 6.72 10.36 10.73
C MET A 421 8.05 11.05 10.40
N VAL A 422 8.02 12.30 9.91
CA VAL A 422 9.21 13.13 9.74
C VAL A 422 9.92 13.32 11.09
N ALA A 423 9.18 13.68 12.13
CA ALA A 423 9.75 13.86 13.46
C ALA A 423 10.37 12.56 13.99
N MET A 424 9.68 11.42 13.87
CA MET A 424 10.19 10.10 14.25
C MET A 424 11.47 9.73 13.49
N GLY A 425 11.54 10.05 12.20
CA GLY A 425 12.75 9.82 11.39
C GLY A 425 13.94 10.72 11.78
N VAL A 426 13.68 11.91 12.35
CA VAL A 426 14.75 12.79 12.88
C VAL A 426 15.25 12.30 14.25
N PHE A 427 14.41 11.68 15.06
CA PHE A 427 14.81 11.14 16.37
C PHE A 427 15.48 9.76 16.22
N GLY A 428 16.80 9.73 16.08
CA GLY A 428 17.57 8.49 15.83
C GLY A 428 17.37 7.39 16.88
N LYS A 429 17.06 7.75 18.13
CA LYS A 429 16.71 6.80 19.20
C LYS A 429 15.45 5.97 18.88
N VAL A 430 14.50 6.55 18.15
CA VAL A 430 13.26 5.86 17.73
C VAL A 430 13.61 4.71 16.79
N GLY A 431 14.45 4.95 15.78
CA GLY A 431 14.97 3.91 14.91
C GLY A 431 15.75 2.83 15.69
N ALA A 432 16.58 3.24 16.65
CA ALA A 432 17.37 2.31 17.47
C ALA A 432 16.49 1.36 18.29
N ILE A 433 15.43 1.88 18.93
CA ILE A 433 14.47 1.05 19.66
C ILE A 433 13.87 -0.02 18.75
N PHE A 434 13.52 0.31 17.50
CA PHE A 434 12.93 -0.67 16.58
C PHE A 434 13.91 -1.76 16.13
N THR A 435 15.21 -1.49 16.11
CA THR A 435 16.21 -2.54 15.84
C THR A 435 16.34 -3.56 16.96
N THR A 436 15.87 -3.24 18.18
CA THR A 436 15.90 -4.16 19.34
C THR A 436 14.84 -5.26 19.27
N ILE A 437 13.93 -5.21 18.29
CA ILE A 437 12.90 -6.24 18.12
C ILE A 437 13.58 -7.55 17.69
N PRO A 438 13.45 -8.64 18.48
CA PRO A 438 14.07 -9.91 18.14
C PRO A 438 13.57 -10.47 16.81
N SER A 439 14.45 -11.15 16.06
CA SER A 439 14.09 -11.69 14.73
C SER A 439 12.91 -12.67 14.72
N PRO A 440 12.67 -13.52 15.75
CA PRO A 440 11.48 -14.38 15.78
C PRO A 440 10.17 -13.59 15.91
N VAL A 441 10.18 -12.47 16.64
CA VAL A 441 9.01 -11.60 16.76
C VAL A 441 8.67 -10.97 15.41
N VAL A 442 9.69 -10.49 14.70
CA VAL A 442 9.56 -10.00 13.32
C VAL A 442 9.04 -11.11 12.39
N GLY A 443 9.54 -12.34 12.54
CA GLY A 443 9.07 -13.50 11.78
C GLY A 443 7.58 -13.81 11.99
N GLY A 444 7.10 -13.77 13.25
CA GLY A 444 5.68 -13.93 13.55
C GLY A 444 4.80 -12.83 12.95
N MET A 445 5.28 -11.59 12.93
CA MET A 445 4.62 -10.49 12.23
C MET A 445 4.54 -10.75 10.71
N PHE A 446 5.64 -11.19 10.08
CA PHE A 446 5.68 -11.48 8.63
C PHE A 446 4.70 -12.58 8.23
N MET A 447 4.55 -13.61 9.05
CA MET A 447 3.57 -14.69 8.80
C MET A 447 2.14 -14.17 8.63
N VAL A 448 1.72 -13.20 9.46
CA VAL A 448 0.38 -12.60 9.34
C VAL A 448 0.33 -11.62 8.17
N MET A 449 1.30 -10.72 8.08
CA MET A 449 1.30 -9.62 7.10
C MET A 449 1.32 -10.14 5.66
N PHE A 450 2.23 -11.06 5.32
CA PHE A 450 2.30 -11.62 3.97
C PHE A 450 1.09 -12.48 3.62
N GLY A 451 0.49 -13.15 4.61
CA GLY A 451 -0.78 -13.87 4.42
C GLY A 451 -1.92 -12.93 4.05
N VAL A 452 -2.06 -11.81 4.77
CA VAL A 452 -3.08 -10.79 4.49
C VAL A 452 -2.85 -10.10 3.14
N ILE A 453 -1.61 -9.74 2.80
CA ILE A 453 -1.25 -9.17 1.48
C ILE A 453 -1.63 -10.15 0.36
N SER A 454 -1.31 -11.44 0.54
CA SER A 454 -1.67 -12.48 -0.43
C SER A 454 -3.18 -12.57 -0.62
N ALA A 455 -3.95 -12.55 0.48
CA ALA A 455 -5.41 -12.58 0.44
C ALA A 455 -6.02 -11.31 -0.18
N ALA A 456 -5.42 -10.13 0.04
CA ALA A 456 -5.85 -8.88 -0.59
C ALA A 456 -5.73 -8.97 -2.13
N GLY A 457 -4.65 -9.58 -2.64
CA GLY A 457 -4.53 -9.88 -4.06
C GLY A 457 -5.67 -10.75 -4.59
N VAL A 458 -5.92 -11.89 -3.94
CA VAL A 458 -7.01 -12.83 -4.29
C VAL A 458 -8.38 -12.16 -4.23
N SER A 459 -8.61 -11.23 -3.30
CA SER A 459 -9.89 -10.54 -3.16
C SER A 459 -10.31 -9.74 -4.41
N ASN A 460 -9.37 -9.31 -5.25
CA ASN A 460 -9.69 -8.65 -6.53
C ASN A 460 -10.42 -9.57 -7.51
N LEU A 461 -10.33 -10.89 -7.34
CA LEU A 461 -11.11 -11.83 -8.15
C LEU A 461 -12.62 -11.73 -7.91
N GLN A 462 -13.08 -11.06 -6.84
CA GLN A 462 -14.52 -10.83 -6.61
C GLN A 462 -15.20 -10.08 -7.76
N TYR A 463 -14.44 -9.34 -8.56
CA TYR A 463 -14.95 -8.61 -9.70
C TYR A 463 -15.03 -9.46 -10.98
N ALA A 464 -14.32 -10.60 -11.03
CA ALA A 464 -14.28 -11.50 -12.17
C ALA A 464 -15.20 -12.73 -11.95
N ASP A 465 -15.71 -13.31 -13.02
CA ASP A 465 -16.52 -14.53 -12.92
C ASP A 465 -15.61 -15.75 -12.75
N MET A 466 -15.44 -16.18 -11.50
CA MET A 466 -14.63 -17.35 -11.14
C MET A 466 -15.34 -18.69 -11.36
N ASN A 467 -16.57 -18.72 -11.89
CA ASN A 467 -17.19 -19.96 -12.36
C ASN A 467 -16.71 -20.34 -13.77
N SER A 468 -16.09 -19.41 -14.50
CA SER A 468 -15.54 -19.68 -15.81
C SER A 468 -14.24 -20.49 -15.73
N SER A 469 -14.18 -21.59 -16.50
CA SER A 469 -12.97 -22.40 -16.66
C SER A 469 -11.79 -21.60 -17.22
N ARG A 470 -12.05 -20.61 -18.07
CA ARG A 470 -11.05 -19.67 -18.61
C ARG A 470 -10.36 -18.92 -17.47
N ASN A 471 -11.14 -18.30 -16.59
CA ASN A 471 -10.62 -17.44 -15.54
C ASN A 471 -9.88 -18.24 -14.46
N ILE A 472 -10.43 -19.40 -14.08
CA ILE A 472 -9.75 -20.35 -13.18
C ILE A 472 -8.39 -20.76 -13.77
N PHE A 473 -8.33 -21.10 -15.07
CA PHE A 473 -7.09 -21.48 -15.73
C PHE A 473 -6.07 -20.34 -15.74
N ILE A 474 -6.48 -19.13 -16.16
CA ILE A 474 -5.59 -17.96 -16.21
C ILE A 474 -5.00 -17.67 -14.83
N PHE A 475 -5.84 -17.59 -13.81
CA PHE A 475 -5.40 -17.31 -12.44
C PHE A 475 -4.47 -18.42 -11.91
N GLY A 476 -4.90 -19.68 -12.01
CA GLY A 476 -4.13 -20.83 -11.51
C GLY A 476 -2.77 -20.99 -12.17
N PHE A 477 -2.71 -20.90 -13.51
CA PHE A 477 -1.46 -20.98 -14.26
C PHE A 477 -0.51 -19.84 -13.90
N SER A 478 -1.03 -18.61 -13.78
CA SER A 478 -0.24 -17.42 -13.45
C SER A 478 0.36 -17.48 -12.06
N MET A 479 -0.45 -17.88 -11.06
CA MET A 479 0.00 -18.08 -9.67
C MET A 479 1.09 -19.15 -9.58
N PHE A 480 0.86 -20.32 -10.18
CA PHE A 480 1.81 -21.43 -10.09
C PHE A 480 3.12 -21.12 -10.82
N SER A 481 3.05 -20.55 -12.03
CA SER A 481 4.24 -20.13 -12.80
C SER A 481 5.05 -19.06 -12.05
N GLY A 482 4.37 -18.12 -11.39
CA GLY A 482 4.98 -17.09 -10.57
C GLY A 482 5.73 -17.60 -9.33
N LEU A 483 5.53 -18.86 -8.93
CA LEU A 483 6.32 -19.50 -7.87
C LEU A 483 7.38 -20.46 -8.44
N VAL A 484 7.01 -21.24 -9.45
CA VAL A 484 7.88 -22.30 -10.00
C VAL A 484 9.06 -21.72 -10.77
N ILE A 485 8.82 -20.75 -11.66
CA ILE A 485 9.88 -20.21 -12.53
C ILE A 485 10.95 -19.51 -11.69
N PRO A 486 10.61 -18.56 -10.78
CA PRO A 486 11.62 -17.96 -9.90
C PRO A 486 12.41 -18.99 -9.11
N ASN A 487 11.74 -19.94 -8.46
CA ASN A 487 12.40 -20.96 -7.64
C ASN A 487 13.37 -21.82 -8.46
N TRP A 488 13.02 -22.17 -9.70
CA TRP A 488 13.91 -22.92 -10.59
C TRP A 488 15.14 -22.09 -11.01
N ILE A 489 14.96 -20.80 -11.35
CA ILE A 489 16.06 -19.91 -11.71
C ILE A 489 17.00 -19.68 -10.53
N PHE A 490 16.48 -19.47 -9.32
CA PHE A 490 17.29 -19.35 -8.09
C PHE A 490 18.19 -20.57 -7.86
N LYS A 491 17.68 -21.78 -8.13
CA LYS A 491 18.46 -23.02 -8.01
C LYS A 491 19.43 -23.25 -9.16
N ASN A 492 19.22 -22.59 -10.30
CA ASN A 492 20.01 -22.77 -11.52
C ASN A 492 20.50 -21.42 -12.08
N PRO A 493 21.32 -20.65 -11.35
CA PRO A 493 21.69 -19.29 -11.72
C PRO A 493 22.52 -19.18 -13.01
N ARG A 494 23.11 -20.29 -13.49
CA ARG A 494 23.88 -20.33 -14.75
C ARG A 494 23.10 -20.87 -15.94
N ALA A 495 21.79 -21.09 -15.79
CA ALA A 495 20.97 -21.67 -16.87
C ALA A 495 20.69 -20.67 -18.00
N ILE A 496 20.62 -19.37 -17.70
CA ILE A 496 20.46 -18.31 -18.69
C ILE A 496 21.85 -17.91 -19.17
N ALA A 497 22.18 -18.29 -20.40
CA ALA A 497 23.44 -17.94 -21.06
C ALA A 497 23.17 -17.63 -22.53
N THR A 498 22.60 -16.45 -22.80
CA THR A 498 22.30 -15.98 -24.16
C THR A 498 23.54 -15.49 -24.91
N GLY A 499 24.66 -15.32 -24.20
CA GLY A 499 25.92 -14.78 -24.73
C GLY A 499 26.04 -13.26 -24.58
N VAL A 500 24.98 -12.58 -24.11
CA VAL A 500 25.00 -11.16 -23.77
C VAL A 500 24.74 -11.02 -22.27
N ILE A 501 25.78 -10.66 -21.51
CA ILE A 501 25.76 -10.59 -20.04
C ILE A 501 24.62 -9.69 -19.54
N GLU A 502 24.42 -8.53 -20.15
CA GLU A 502 23.36 -7.60 -19.76
C GLU A 502 21.96 -8.18 -19.94
N LEU A 503 21.74 -8.93 -21.03
CA LEU A 503 20.45 -9.57 -21.28
C LEU A 503 20.22 -10.73 -20.30
N ASP A 504 21.27 -11.49 -20.00
CA ASP A 504 21.22 -12.58 -19.02
C ASP A 504 20.82 -12.04 -17.64
N HIS A 505 21.42 -10.93 -17.21
CA HIS A 505 21.07 -10.27 -15.95
C HIS A 505 19.63 -9.74 -15.94
N VAL A 506 19.18 -9.09 -17.02
CA VAL A 506 17.79 -8.60 -17.13
C VAL A 506 16.79 -9.75 -17.04
N LEU A 507 17.01 -10.83 -17.79
CA LEU A 507 16.16 -12.01 -17.76
C LEU A 507 16.19 -12.68 -16.38
N GLN A 508 17.36 -12.77 -15.75
CA GLN A 508 17.50 -13.32 -14.41
C GLN A 508 16.67 -12.52 -13.39
N VAL A 509 16.77 -11.19 -13.37
CA VAL A 509 16.00 -10.35 -12.43
C VAL A 509 14.50 -10.44 -12.70
N LEU A 510 14.05 -10.38 -13.95
CA LEU A 510 12.63 -10.47 -14.28
C LEU A 510 12.05 -11.85 -13.94
N LEU A 511 12.74 -12.93 -14.28
CA LEU A 511 12.27 -14.30 -14.06
C LEU A 511 12.37 -14.76 -12.61
N THR A 512 13.23 -14.14 -11.79
CA THR A 512 13.26 -14.35 -10.32
C THR A 512 12.26 -13.49 -9.57
N THR A 513 11.67 -12.48 -10.22
CA THR A 513 10.64 -11.63 -9.62
C THR A 513 9.26 -12.28 -9.77
N SER A 514 8.81 -13.00 -8.74
CA SER A 514 7.53 -13.74 -8.75
C SER A 514 6.32 -12.93 -9.20
N MET A 515 6.15 -11.73 -8.65
CA MET A 515 5.06 -10.82 -9.01
C MET A 515 5.06 -10.44 -10.49
N PHE A 516 6.24 -10.26 -11.10
CA PHE A 516 6.36 -9.96 -12.53
C PHE A 516 5.95 -11.18 -13.35
N VAL A 517 6.47 -12.36 -13.04
CA VAL A 517 6.15 -13.59 -13.78
C VAL A 517 4.65 -13.88 -13.72
N GLY A 518 4.04 -13.84 -12.53
CA GLY A 518 2.60 -14.08 -12.40
C GLY A 518 1.76 -12.99 -13.04
N GLY A 519 2.12 -11.72 -12.88
CA GLY A 519 1.44 -10.62 -13.54
C GLY A 519 1.55 -10.66 -15.06
N PHE A 520 2.71 -11.03 -15.59
CA PHE A 520 2.97 -11.18 -17.02
C PHE A 520 2.10 -12.26 -17.65
N PHE A 521 2.05 -13.46 -17.06
CA PHE A 521 1.16 -14.52 -17.56
C PHE A 521 -0.31 -14.16 -17.37
N GLY A 522 -0.69 -13.55 -16.25
CA GLY A 522 -2.06 -13.09 -16.02
C GLY A 522 -2.48 -12.05 -17.07
N PHE A 523 -1.59 -11.12 -17.41
CA PHE A 523 -1.80 -10.10 -18.43
C PHE A 523 -1.93 -10.69 -19.84
N ILE A 524 -0.96 -11.51 -20.26
CA ILE A 524 -0.94 -12.07 -21.60
C ILE A 524 -2.13 -12.99 -21.80
N LEU A 525 -2.38 -13.91 -20.88
CA LEU A 525 -3.43 -14.90 -21.05
C LEU A 525 -4.82 -14.23 -20.99
N ASP A 526 -5.02 -13.23 -20.13
CA ASP A 526 -6.31 -12.53 -20.09
C ASP A 526 -6.58 -11.69 -21.35
N ASN A 527 -5.55 -11.20 -22.03
CA ASN A 527 -5.73 -10.43 -23.27
C ASN A 527 -5.72 -11.29 -24.54
N THR A 528 -5.15 -12.50 -24.51
CA THR A 528 -5.07 -13.40 -25.68
C THR A 528 -6.16 -14.45 -25.72
N ILE A 529 -6.62 -14.96 -24.57
CA ILE A 529 -7.68 -15.96 -24.51
C ILE A 529 -9.04 -15.26 -24.71
N PRO A 530 -9.86 -15.68 -25.70
CA PRO A 530 -11.19 -15.10 -25.93
C PRO A 530 -12.05 -15.14 -24.66
N GLY A 531 -12.73 -14.04 -24.35
CA GLY A 531 -13.60 -13.91 -23.18
C GLY A 531 -14.38 -12.61 -23.19
N SER A 532 -15.58 -12.60 -22.61
CA SER A 532 -16.42 -11.39 -22.58
C SER A 532 -15.91 -10.38 -21.53
N LYS A 533 -16.19 -9.08 -21.71
CA LYS A 533 -15.81 -8.06 -20.70
C LYS A 533 -16.49 -8.28 -19.35
N HIS A 534 -17.66 -8.89 -19.34
CA HIS A 534 -18.39 -9.25 -18.12
C HIS A 534 -17.67 -10.39 -17.38
N GLU A 535 -17.38 -11.47 -18.10
CA GLU A 535 -16.63 -12.63 -17.57
C GLU A 535 -15.26 -12.23 -17.02
N ARG A 536 -14.53 -11.36 -17.74
CA ARG A 536 -13.23 -10.80 -17.28
C ARG A 536 -13.34 -9.90 -16.06
N GLY A 537 -14.55 -9.47 -15.69
CA GLY A 537 -14.79 -8.54 -14.59
C GLY A 537 -14.49 -7.08 -14.88
N ILE A 538 -14.16 -6.72 -16.13
CA ILE A 538 -13.79 -5.35 -16.51
C ILE A 538 -14.99 -4.40 -16.36
N LEU A 539 -16.21 -4.86 -16.65
CA LEU A 539 -17.41 -4.04 -16.49
C LEU A 539 -17.71 -3.75 -15.01
N ALA A 540 -17.69 -4.78 -14.16
CA ALA A 540 -17.90 -4.62 -12.72
C ALA A 540 -16.80 -3.78 -12.08
N TRP A 541 -15.55 -4.00 -12.51
CA TRP A 541 -14.40 -3.19 -12.13
C TRP A 541 -14.58 -1.74 -12.54
N ASN A 542 -14.81 -1.45 -13.82
CA ASN A 542 -14.99 -0.08 -14.31
C ASN A 542 -16.21 0.59 -13.68
N LYS A 543 -17.33 -0.11 -13.50
CA LYS A 543 -18.52 0.44 -12.82
C LYS A 543 -18.20 0.84 -11.37
N ALA A 544 -17.46 0.00 -10.65
CA ALA A 544 -16.95 0.37 -9.32
C ALA A 544 -15.94 1.55 -9.33
N HIS A 545 -15.44 1.94 -10.50
CA HIS A 545 -14.53 3.07 -10.70
C HIS A 545 -15.19 4.29 -11.40
N GLU A 546 -16.35 4.15 -12.07
CA GLU A 546 -17.00 5.16 -12.92
C GLU A 546 -18.35 5.68 -12.37
N ASP A 547 -19.09 4.91 -11.57
CA ASP A 547 -20.36 5.39 -10.98
C ASP A 547 -20.06 6.50 -9.93
N ASP A 548 -20.71 7.66 -10.12
CA ASP A 548 -20.64 8.95 -9.39
C ASP A 548 -19.67 10.05 -9.87
N SER A 549 -19.38 10.10 -11.17
CA SER A 549 -18.73 11.29 -11.78
C SER A 549 -19.69 12.48 -12.10
N SER A 550 -20.98 12.38 -11.76
CA SER A 550 -22.00 13.39 -12.11
C SER A 550 -22.11 14.60 -11.18
N ASN A 551 -21.50 14.57 -9.98
CA ASN A 551 -21.45 15.74 -9.08
C ASN A 551 -20.09 16.46 -9.22
N THR A 552 -19.92 17.24 -10.29
CA THR A 552 -18.68 17.99 -10.59
C THR A 552 -18.29 18.98 -9.48
N LEU A 553 -19.26 19.53 -8.74
CA LEU A 553 -19.02 20.47 -7.65
C LEU A 553 -18.34 19.83 -6.42
N GLU A 554 -18.80 18.65 -5.98
CA GLU A 554 -18.23 17.94 -4.82
C GLU A 554 -16.83 17.36 -5.10
N SER A 555 -16.59 16.90 -6.34
CA SER A 555 -15.28 16.41 -6.77
C SER A 555 -14.22 17.52 -6.77
N GLY A 556 -14.62 18.75 -7.10
CA GLY A 556 -13.74 19.93 -7.09
C GLY A 556 -13.16 20.24 -5.70
N GLU A 557 -13.98 20.23 -4.65
CA GLU A 557 -13.53 20.56 -3.29
C GLU A 557 -12.50 19.55 -2.74
N VAL A 558 -12.67 18.28 -3.11
CA VAL A 558 -11.78 17.20 -2.69
C VAL A 558 -10.48 17.18 -3.51
N TYR A 559 -10.56 17.27 -4.84
CA TYR A 559 -9.43 16.94 -5.73
C TYR A 559 -8.71 18.14 -6.36
N ASN A 560 -9.21 19.39 -6.25
CA ASN A 560 -8.51 20.56 -6.79
C ASN A 560 -7.17 20.84 -6.11
N LEU A 561 -6.24 21.53 -6.75
CA LEU A 561 -4.95 21.88 -6.10
C LEU A 561 -5.13 22.96 -5.01
N PRO A 562 -4.34 22.91 -3.92
CA PRO A 562 -4.41 23.92 -2.86
C PRO A 562 -3.91 25.30 -3.33
N PHE A 563 -4.16 26.32 -2.51
CA PHE A 563 -3.65 27.70 -2.70
C PHE A 563 -4.10 28.42 -3.98
N GLY A 564 -5.22 28.03 -4.59
CA GLY A 564 -5.71 28.66 -5.83
C GLY A 564 -4.88 28.32 -7.08
N ILE A 565 -3.89 27.43 -6.96
CA ILE A 565 -3.05 26.96 -8.07
C ILE A 565 -3.91 26.34 -9.18
N SER A 566 -5.02 25.71 -8.80
CA SER A 566 -6.00 25.15 -9.74
C SER A 566 -6.57 26.22 -10.69
N SER A 567 -6.94 27.39 -10.14
CA SER A 567 -7.49 28.52 -10.90
C SER A 567 -6.44 29.20 -11.78
N TYR A 568 -5.19 29.27 -11.30
CA TYR A 568 -4.07 29.82 -12.08
C TYR A 568 -3.67 28.90 -13.26
N LEU A 569 -3.61 27.59 -13.04
CA LEU A 569 -3.30 26.61 -14.08
C LEU A 569 -4.42 26.52 -15.13
N SER A 570 -5.69 26.59 -14.71
CA SER A 570 -6.84 26.54 -15.62
C SER A 570 -7.02 27.81 -16.46
N SER A 571 -6.47 28.95 -15.99
CA SER A 571 -6.41 30.23 -16.70
C SER A 571 -5.40 30.26 -17.85
N SER A 572 -4.43 29.33 -17.88
CA SER A 572 -3.39 29.30 -18.91
C SER A 572 -3.77 28.38 -20.07
N SER A 573 -3.88 28.93 -21.28
CA SER A 573 -4.42 28.24 -22.48
C SER A 573 -3.65 26.98 -22.90
N TRP A 574 -2.34 26.94 -22.64
CA TRP A 574 -1.46 25.80 -22.94
C TRP A 574 -1.53 24.68 -21.88
N LEU A 575 -1.82 25.03 -20.63
CA LEU A 575 -1.92 24.09 -19.51
C LEU A 575 -3.28 23.36 -19.46
N ARG A 576 -4.30 23.88 -20.16
CA ARG A 576 -5.58 23.16 -20.39
C ARG A 576 -5.42 21.84 -21.13
N TYR A 577 -4.36 21.66 -21.90
CA TYR A 577 -4.06 20.41 -22.63
C TYR A 577 -3.28 19.39 -21.79
N VAL A 578 -2.88 19.75 -20.57
CA VAL A 578 -2.05 18.91 -19.73
C VAL A 578 -2.93 18.02 -18.85
N LEU A 579 -2.87 16.70 -19.11
CA LEU A 579 -3.80 15.68 -18.58
C LEU A 579 -3.85 15.53 -17.04
N PHE A 580 -2.98 16.20 -16.29
CA PHE A 580 -2.97 16.19 -14.82
C PHE A 580 -3.70 17.37 -14.17
N CYS A 581 -4.04 18.42 -14.95
CA CYS A 581 -4.76 19.58 -14.45
C CYS A 581 -6.28 19.35 -14.49
N PRO A 582 -7.04 19.82 -13.49
CA PRO A 582 -8.49 19.81 -13.57
C PRO A 582 -8.95 20.68 -14.76
N PRO A 583 -9.95 20.24 -15.55
CA PRO A 583 -10.51 21.06 -16.60
C PRO A 583 -11.11 22.32 -15.98
N GLY A 584 -10.78 23.50 -16.53
CA GLY A 584 -11.26 24.77 -16.00
C GLY A 584 -12.79 24.86 -16.07
N GLU A 585 -13.41 25.33 -14.99
CA GLU A 585 -14.82 25.74 -15.02
C GLU A 585 -15.00 26.85 -16.08
N PRO A 586 -16.09 26.81 -16.87
CA PRO A 586 -16.48 27.97 -17.67
C PRO A 586 -16.84 29.11 -16.70
N SER A 587 -16.20 30.26 -16.88
CA SER A 587 -16.50 31.48 -16.13
C SER A 587 -17.99 31.83 -16.26
N PRO A 588 -18.68 32.30 -15.21
CA PRO A 588 -20.10 32.71 -15.29
C PRO A 588 -20.37 33.89 -16.24
N LEU A 589 -19.32 34.47 -16.84
CA LEU A 589 -19.38 35.63 -17.71
C LEU A 589 -19.46 35.29 -19.21
N ASP A 590 -19.33 34.03 -19.60
CA ASP A 590 -19.49 33.60 -21.01
C ASP A 590 -20.95 33.28 -21.38
N GLY A 591 -21.91 33.64 -20.51
CA GLY A 591 -23.35 33.44 -20.72
C GLY A 591 -24.06 34.54 -21.53
N CYS A 592 -23.34 35.48 -22.14
CA CYS A 592 -23.95 36.60 -22.87
C CYS A 592 -23.22 36.92 -24.17
N THR A 593 -23.16 35.97 -25.10
CA THR A 593 -23.20 36.21 -26.56
C THR A 593 -23.04 34.86 -27.27
N ALA A 594 -24.13 34.15 -27.49
CA ALA A 594 -24.19 33.10 -28.49
C ALA A 594 -25.44 33.34 -29.33
N ASP A 595 -25.18 33.47 -30.63
CA ASP A 595 -26.09 33.97 -31.64
C ASP A 595 -27.43 33.22 -31.69
N THR A 596 -28.49 34.00 -31.80
CA THR A 596 -29.76 33.60 -32.38
C THR A 596 -29.48 33.18 -33.83
N ASN A 597 -29.55 31.88 -34.13
CA ASN A 597 -30.03 31.28 -35.40
C ASN A 597 -29.44 29.86 -35.62
N ALA A 598 -30.15 28.83 -35.17
CA ALA A 598 -30.18 27.51 -35.84
C ALA A 598 -31.39 26.69 -35.32
N PRO A 599 -32.06 25.88 -36.18
CA PRO A 599 -33.42 25.42 -35.97
C PRO A 599 -33.54 24.15 -35.10
N GLU A 600 -34.66 24.07 -34.36
CA GLU A 600 -35.08 22.94 -33.52
C GLU A 600 -35.33 21.65 -34.34
N PRO A 601 -34.95 20.46 -33.84
CA PRO A 601 -35.53 19.21 -34.31
C PRO A 601 -36.77 18.84 -33.48
N ASN A 602 -37.92 18.88 -34.14
CA ASN A 602 -39.21 18.42 -33.63
C ASN A 602 -39.15 16.96 -33.15
N GLN A 603 -39.53 16.72 -31.89
CA GLN A 603 -39.83 15.39 -31.36
C GLN A 603 -41.36 15.23 -31.27
N GLN A 604 -41.96 14.52 -32.21
CA GLN A 604 -43.37 14.12 -32.15
C GLN A 604 -43.51 12.76 -31.47
N LEU A 605 -44.31 12.72 -30.41
CA LEU A 605 -44.89 11.52 -29.81
C LEU A 605 -45.86 10.84 -30.80
N GLY A 606 -45.85 9.51 -30.84
CA GLY A 606 -46.90 8.72 -31.47
C GLY A 606 -46.78 7.22 -31.17
N HIS A 607 -47.66 6.70 -30.31
CA HIS A 607 -48.03 5.28 -30.26
C HIS A 607 -48.86 4.91 -31.51
N PRO A 608 -48.84 3.64 -31.95
CA PRO A 608 -49.97 2.74 -31.63
C PRO A 608 -49.60 1.25 -31.40
N GLU A 609 -50.48 0.54 -30.68
CA GLU A 609 -50.56 -0.94 -30.54
C GLU A 609 -51.21 -1.62 -31.81
N PRO A 610 -51.61 -2.93 -31.79
CA PRO A 610 -50.80 -4.14 -31.87
C PRO A 610 -51.26 -5.09 -33.02
N SER A 611 -50.67 -6.30 -33.06
CA SER A 611 -51.04 -7.51 -33.85
C SER A 611 -50.28 -7.76 -35.16
N GLN A 612 -49.56 -8.88 -35.24
CA GLN A 612 -50.03 -10.10 -35.89
C GLN A 612 -49.03 -11.27 -35.74
N ILE A 613 -49.63 -12.42 -35.45
CA ILE A 613 -49.08 -13.78 -35.49
C ILE A 613 -48.66 -14.13 -36.92
N ILE A 614 -47.53 -14.82 -37.12
CA ILE A 614 -47.39 -15.98 -38.04
C ILE A 614 -46.10 -16.76 -37.73
N THR A 615 -46.32 -18.08 -37.69
CA THR A 615 -45.47 -19.26 -37.60
C THR A 615 -44.21 -19.34 -38.48
N GLY A 616 -43.12 -19.86 -37.89
CA GLY A 616 -42.56 -21.17 -38.30
C GLY A 616 -41.43 -21.25 -39.35
N VAL A 617 -40.45 -22.09 -38.97
CA VAL A 617 -39.59 -22.99 -39.79
C VAL A 617 -38.09 -22.63 -39.89
N ALA A 618 -37.34 -23.64 -39.42
CA ALA A 618 -35.92 -23.96 -39.48
C ALA A 618 -35.11 -23.54 -40.73
N LEU A 619 -33.85 -23.19 -40.47
CA LEU A 619 -32.66 -23.96 -40.89
C LEU A 619 -31.46 -23.62 -39.99
#